data_AF-H3GN49-F1
#
_entry.id   AF-H3GN49-F1
#
_cell.length_a   1.000
_cell.length_b   1.000
_cell.length_c   1.000
_cell.angle_alpha   90.00
_cell.angle_beta   90.00
_cell.angle_gamma   90.00
#
_symmetry.space_group_name_H-M   'P 1'
#
loop_
_entity.id
_entity.type
_entity.pdbx_description
1 polymer ?
#
loop_
_entity_poly.entity_id
_entity_poly.type
_entity_poly.pdbx_seq_one_letter_code
_entity_poly.pdbx_strand_id
1 'polypeptide(L)'
;MRHLAVVGPLFVAVGYGLIVGIAFVHFTKFLPTNSPVHWISSIFLASELLLQYSLAIWSDPGFVEPEHLVHCRDLRICRLCEAVKPHRAHHCRECRRCVYEMDHHCPWINNCVGYYNYRHFWLLLMYIWVSCLYVAALSAGLFVATFTTSSEDDEAAGRDHVVLDRFKVLFSFMATSVVGVVRQCVMR
;
A
#
# COMPACT_ATOMS: atom_id res chain seq x y z
N MET A 1 24.60 -4.65 5.74
CA MET A 1 23.98 -3.54 6.50
C MET A 1 23.80 -2.25 5.69
N ARG A 2 24.76 -1.83 4.83
CA ARG A 2 24.57 -0.65 3.94
C ARG A 2 23.48 -0.80 2.88
N HIS A 3 23.23 -2.03 2.39
CA HIS A 3 22.16 -2.29 1.41
C HIS A 3 20.76 -1.94 1.94
N LEU A 4 20.45 -2.24 3.20
CA LEU A 4 19.13 -2.00 3.79
C LEU A 4 18.81 -0.50 3.93
N ALA A 5 19.82 0.34 4.18
CA ALA A 5 19.66 1.79 4.33
C ALA A 5 19.23 2.50 3.03
N VAL A 6 19.52 1.91 1.87
CA VAL A 6 19.14 2.48 0.56
C VAL A 6 17.85 1.86 0.04
N VAL A 7 17.64 0.57 0.31
CA VAL A 7 16.49 -0.18 -0.19
C VAL A 7 15.17 0.37 0.36
N GLY A 8 15.10 0.69 1.66
CA GLY A 8 13.88 1.25 2.27
C GLY A 8 13.41 2.57 1.63
N PRO A 9 14.25 3.62 1.57
CA PRO A 9 13.90 4.87 0.89
C PRO A 9 13.53 4.71 -0.58
N LEU A 10 14.17 3.76 -1.29
CA LEU A 10 13.81 3.42 -2.67
C LEU A 10 12.38 2.88 -2.77
N PHE A 11 11.99 1.94 -1.90
CA PHE A 11 10.61 1.42 -1.86
C PHE A 11 9.58 2.53 -1.59
N VAL A 12 9.91 3.47 -0.70
CA VAL A 12 9.05 4.63 -0.42
C VAL A 12 8.91 5.54 -1.65
N ALA A 13 10.02 5.85 -2.32
CA ALA A 13 10.00 6.66 -3.55
C ALA A 13 9.19 5.97 -4.65
N VAL A 14 9.35 4.65 -4.81
CA VAL A 14 8.55 3.85 -5.74
C VAL A 14 7.07 3.88 -5.36
N GLY A 15 6.72 3.74 -4.08
CA GLY A 15 5.32 3.79 -3.63
C GLY A 15 4.65 5.13 -3.92
N TYR A 16 5.31 6.26 -3.61
CA TYR A 16 4.80 7.58 -4.01
C TYR A 16 4.67 7.71 -5.52
N GLY A 17 5.69 7.27 -6.27
CA GLY A 17 5.68 7.30 -7.73
C GLY A 17 4.53 6.48 -8.33
N LEU A 18 4.22 5.32 -7.76
CA LEU A 18 3.08 4.50 -8.17
C LEU A 18 1.75 5.20 -7.87
N ILE A 19 1.55 5.75 -6.66
CA ILE A 19 0.30 6.45 -6.31
C ILE A 19 0.07 7.64 -7.24
N VAL A 20 1.10 8.49 -7.43
CA VAL A 20 1.00 9.67 -8.30
C VAL A 20 0.84 9.29 -9.77
N GLY A 21 1.62 8.32 -10.25
CA GLY A 21 1.57 7.86 -11.64
C GLY A 21 0.23 7.24 -12.01
N ILE A 22 -0.32 6.40 -11.13
CA ILE A 22 -1.64 5.78 -11.33
C ILE A 22 -2.74 6.84 -11.27
N ALA A 23 -2.67 7.78 -10.32
CA ALA A 23 -3.61 8.89 -10.28
C ALA A 23 -3.56 9.70 -11.59
N PHE A 24 -2.36 10.04 -12.08
CA PHE A 24 -2.20 10.75 -13.36
C PHE A 24 -2.82 9.99 -14.54
N VAL A 25 -2.57 8.68 -14.65
CA VAL A 25 -3.19 7.85 -15.70
C VAL A 25 -4.72 7.83 -15.54
N HIS A 26 -5.22 7.67 -14.32
CA HIS A 26 -6.66 7.70 -14.04
C HIS A 26 -7.32 8.99 -14.51
N PHE A 27 -6.76 10.15 -14.13
CA PHE A 27 -7.27 11.47 -14.53
C PHE A 27 -7.19 11.73 -16.04
N THR A 28 -6.20 11.17 -16.73
CA THR A 28 -5.98 11.44 -18.16
C THR A 28 -6.62 10.42 -19.10
N LYS A 29 -6.89 9.19 -18.63
CA LYS A 29 -7.35 8.08 -19.49
C LYS A 29 -8.70 7.49 -19.08
N PHE A 30 -9.00 7.41 -17.79
CA PHE A 30 -10.17 6.69 -17.29
C PHE A 30 -11.28 7.60 -16.79
N LEU A 31 -10.98 8.85 -16.46
CA LEU A 31 -11.97 9.77 -15.92
C LEU A 31 -12.85 10.34 -17.04
N PRO A 32 -14.17 10.05 -17.05
CA PRO A 32 -15.08 10.58 -18.05
C PRO A 32 -15.18 12.10 -17.87
N THR A 33 -14.88 12.85 -18.93
CA THR A 33 -14.55 14.28 -18.85
C THR A 33 -15.71 15.20 -18.45
N ASN A 34 -16.93 14.69 -18.28
CA ASN A 34 -18.13 15.54 -18.17
C ASN A 34 -18.91 15.40 -16.84
N SER A 35 -18.49 14.57 -15.89
CA SER A 35 -19.23 14.36 -14.62
C SER A 35 -18.44 14.88 -13.40
N PRO A 36 -18.92 15.92 -12.70
CA PRO A 36 -18.23 16.50 -11.55
C PRO A 36 -18.11 15.50 -10.38
N VAL A 37 -19.05 14.56 -10.26
CA VAL A 37 -19.00 13.51 -9.22
C VAL A 37 -17.74 12.67 -9.38
N HIS A 38 -17.41 12.27 -10.61
CA HIS A 38 -16.22 11.44 -10.82
C HIS A 38 -14.93 12.20 -10.53
N TRP A 39 -14.86 13.48 -10.87
CA TRP A 39 -13.73 14.34 -10.51
C TRP A 39 -13.54 14.46 -9.00
N ILE A 40 -14.61 14.81 -8.26
CA ILE A 40 -14.55 14.98 -6.81
C ILE A 40 -14.16 13.67 -6.13
N SER A 41 -14.80 12.56 -6.48
CA SER A 41 -14.46 11.25 -5.91
C SER A 41 -13.02 10.84 -6.20
N SER A 42 -12.52 11.10 -7.41
CA SER A 42 -11.14 10.76 -7.79
C SER A 42 -10.11 11.59 -7.05
N ILE A 43 -10.36 12.90 -6.90
CA ILE A 43 -9.48 13.80 -6.13
C ILE A 43 -9.46 13.37 -4.66
N PHE A 44 -10.62 13.07 -4.09
CA PHE A 44 -10.73 12.60 -2.72
C PHE A 44 -9.93 11.31 -2.51
N LEU A 45 -10.15 10.28 -3.33
CA LEU A 45 -9.44 9.00 -3.22
C LEU A 45 -7.92 9.16 -3.38
N ALA A 46 -7.46 9.96 -4.35
CA ALA A 46 -6.04 10.23 -4.54
C ALA A 46 -5.41 10.97 -3.35
N SER A 47 -6.12 11.97 -2.81
CA SER A 47 -5.65 12.72 -1.64
C SER A 47 -5.53 11.84 -0.39
N GLU A 48 -6.51 10.96 -0.18
CA GLU A 48 -6.55 10.07 0.97
C GLU A 48 -5.51 8.95 0.88
N LEU A 49 -5.26 8.41 -0.33
CA LEU A 49 -4.15 7.48 -0.56
C LEU A 49 -2.80 8.11 -0.21
N LEU A 50 -2.54 9.33 -0.67
CA LEU A 50 -1.31 10.06 -0.36
C LEU A 50 -1.18 10.36 1.13
N LEU A 51 -2.27 10.77 1.76
CA LEU A 51 -2.30 11.07 3.20
C LEU A 51 -2.01 9.82 4.03
N GLN A 52 -2.77 8.74 3.85
CA GLN A 52 -2.61 7.53 4.66
C GLN A 52 -1.27 6.84 4.40
N TYR A 53 -0.75 6.89 3.17
CA TYR A 53 0.59 6.39 2.89
C TYR A 53 1.66 7.20 3.63
N SER A 54 1.55 8.53 3.61
CA SER A 54 2.47 9.41 4.34
C SER A 54 2.38 9.19 5.86
N LEU A 55 1.17 9.07 6.41
CA LEU A 55 0.98 8.79 7.83
C LEU A 55 1.55 7.42 8.21
N ALA A 56 1.36 6.37 7.40
CA ALA A 56 1.96 5.07 7.66
C ALA A 56 3.49 5.11 7.68
N ILE A 57 4.13 5.92 6.82
CA ILE A 57 5.59 6.11 6.78
C ILE A 57 6.08 6.89 8.00
N TRP A 58 5.48 8.04 8.28
CA TRP A 58 6.06 9.03 9.20
C TRP A 58 5.56 8.93 10.64
N SER A 59 4.44 8.24 10.90
CA SER A 59 3.97 8.01 12.26
C SER A 59 4.86 7.01 13.00
N ASP A 60 5.11 7.29 14.29
CA ASP A 60 5.74 6.32 15.19
C ASP A 60 4.88 5.04 15.24
N PRO A 61 5.43 3.85 14.97
CA PRO A 61 4.69 2.60 15.12
C PRO A 61 4.41 2.22 16.57
N GLY A 62 4.99 2.94 17.54
CA GLY A 62 4.97 2.62 18.96
C GLY A 62 6.27 1.93 19.37
N PHE A 63 7.40 2.58 19.11
CA PHE A 63 8.68 2.08 19.63
C PHE A 63 8.68 2.09 21.16
N VAL A 64 9.08 0.95 21.74
CA VAL A 64 9.22 0.81 23.18
C VAL A 64 10.45 1.59 23.63
N GLU A 65 10.26 2.51 24.57
CA GLU A 65 11.37 3.15 25.26
C GLU A 65 12.00 2.15 26.26
N PRO A 66 13.33 2.12 26.39
CA PRO A 66 13.98 1.24 27.34
C PRO A 66 13.71 1.72 28.77
N GLU A 67 12.69 1.18 29.42
CA GLU A 67 12.49 1.35 30.86
C GLU A 67 13.42 0.41 31.65
N HIS A 68 14.03 0.96 32.70
CA HIS A 68 14.86 0.21 33.63
C HIS A 68 14.02 -0.75 34.47
N LEU A 69 14.59 -1.93 34.72
CA LEU A 69 13.99 -3.11 35.34
C LEU A 69 13.17 -2.80 36.62
N VAL A 70 11.83 -2.77 36.52
CA VAL A 70 10.96 -2.93 37.69
C VAL A 70 10.78 -4.43 37.92
N HIS A 71 11.24 -4.89 39.09
CA HIS A 71 11.40 -6.28 39.51
C HIS A 71 10.07 -7.08 39.48
N CYS A 72 9.66 -7.60 38.33
CA CYS A 72 8.54 -8.53 38.20
C CYS A 72 9.06 -9.92 37.79
N ARG A 73 8.56 -10.98 38.44
CA ARG A 73 9.18 -12.33 38.43
C ARG A 73 9.00 -13.10 37.12
N ASP A 74 8.16 -12.60 36.19
CA ASP A 74 7.82 -13.23 34.90
C ASP A 74 8.05 -12.30 33.69
N LEU A 75 9.05 -11.43 33.75
CA LEU A 75 9.30 -10.47 32.67
C LEU A 75 9.96 -11.14 31.47
N ARG A 76 9.31 -11.02 30.30
CA ARG A 76 9.96 -11.30 29.02
C ARG A 76 10.96 -10.19 28.75
N ILE A 77 12.21 -10.54 28.47
CA ILE A 77 13.29 -9.58 28.17
C ILE A 77 13.66 -9.68 26.70
N CYS A 78 13.87 -8.54 26.05
CA CYS A 78 14.50 -8.51 24.74
C CYS A 78 16.01 -8.56 24.91
N ARG A 79 16.65 -9.65 24.47
CA ARG A 79 18.12 -9.79 24.56
C ARG A 79 18.90 -8.78 23.70
N LEU A 80 18.27 -8.26 22.64
CA LEU A 80 18.91 -7.32 21.69
C LEU A 80 18.79 -5.86 22.14
N CYS A 81 17.71 -5.51 22.82
CA CYS A 81 17.51 -4.17 23.39
C CYS A 81 17.92 -4.09 24.87
N GLU A 82 18.26 -5.23 25.48
CA GLU A 82 18.58 -5.35 26.92
C GLU A 82 17.53 -4.72 27.85
N ALA A 83 16.27 -4.73 27.41
CA ALA A 83 15.15 -4.09 28.08
C ALA A 83 13.98 -5.07 28.29
N VAL A 84 13.15 -4.77 29.27
CA VAL A 84 11.87 -5.48 29.47
C VAL A 84 11.04 -5.34 28.21
N LYS A 85 10.47 -6.46 27.77
CA LYS A 85 9.60 -6.54 26.60
C LYS A 85 8.15 -6.48 27.10
N PRO A 86 7.43 -5.37 26.88
CA PRO A 86 6.05 -5.24 27.29
C PRO A 86 5.16 -6.34 26.69
N HIS A 87 3.95 -6.49 27.24
CA HIS A 87 2.98 -7.43 26.69
C HIS A 87 2.73 -7.13 25.20
N ARG A 88 2.65 -8.19 24.38
CA ARG A 88 2.49 -8.13 22.91
C ARG A 88 3.50 -7.30 22.10
N ALA A 89 4.54 -6.71 22.71
CA ALA A 89 5.62 -6.08 21.94
C ALA A 89 6.42 -7.15 21.16
N HIS A 90 7.11 -6.81 20.07
CA HIS A 90 8.11 -7.67 19.42
C HIS A 90 9.33 -6.85 18.96
N HIS A 91 10.50 -7.49 18.92
CA HIS A 91 11.72 -6.84 18.45
C HIS A 91 11.78 -6.90 16.92
N CYS A 92 11.80 -5.74 16.28
CA CYS A 92 12.04 -5.64 14.86
C CYS A 92 13.55 -5.60 14.59
N ARG A 93 14.07 -6.59 13.84
CA ARG A 93 15.50 -6.64 13.48
C ARG A 93 15.91 -5.49 12.56
N GLU A 94 15.02 -5.05 11.68
CA GLU A 94 15.28 -3.95 10.73
C GLU A 94 15.33 -2.60 11.45
N CYS A 95 14.34 -2.30 12.29
CA CYS A 95 14.32 -1.07 13.08
C CYS A 95 15.25 -1.11 14.30
N ARG A 96 15.74 -2.30 14.69
CA ARG A 96 16.59 -2.57 15.86
C ARG A 96 15.99 -2.08 17.19
N ARG A 97 14.66 -2.11 17.28
CA ARG A 97 13.89 -1.66 18.44
C ARG A 97 12.70 -2.57 18.67
N CYS A 98 12.27 -2.68 19.92
CA CYS A 98 10.98 -3.28 20.26
C CYS A 98 9.84 -2.33 19.85
N VAL A 99 8.76 -2.89 19.33
CA VAL A 99 7.55 -2.16 18.90
C VAL A 99 6.34 -2.76 19.60
N TYR A 100 5.46 -1.91 20.15
CA TYR A 100 4.20 -2.31 20.78
C TYR A 100 3.24 -2.91 19.77
N GLU A 101 2.64 -4.05 20.14
CA GLU A 101 1.73 -4.84 19.27
C GLU A 101 2.24 -4.94 17.83
N MET A 102 3.55 -5.16 17.68
CA MET A 102 4.20 -5.17 16.38
C MET A 102 3.50 -6.17 15.46
N ASP A 103 2.95 -5.66 14.37
CA ASP A 103 2.57 -6.50 13.27
C ASP A 103 3.86 -6.88 12.52
N HIS A 104 4.24 -6.17 11.48
CA HIS A 104 5.43 -6.50 10.70
C HIS A 104 6.29 -5.28 10.40
N HIS A 105 7.50 -5.50 9.90
CA HIS A 105 8.28 -4.45 9.26
C HIS A 105 7.92 -4.43 7.77
N CYS A 106 7.49 -3.28 7.27
CA CYS A 106 7.03 -3.16 5.89
C CYS A 106 8.03 -2.31 5.08
N PRO A 107 8.73 -2.92 4.10
CA PRO A 107 9.67 -2.19 3.25
C PRO A 107 9.01 -1.06 2.46
N TRP A 108 7.74 -1.22 2.07
CA TRP A 108 6.98 -0.24 1.29
C TRP A 108 6.71 1.08 2.02
N ILE A 109 6.70 1.08 3.34
CA ILE A 109 6.60 2.30 4.15
C ILE A 109 7.92 2.62 4.87
N ASN A 110 8.96 1.80 4.66
CA ASN A 110 10.24 1.86 5.37
C ASN A 110 10.08 2.05 6.90
N ASN A 111 9.07 1.40 7.47
CA ASN A 111 8.68 1.54 8.86
C ASN A 111 8.04 0.24 9.36
N CYS A 112 7.98 0.06 10.68
CA CYS A 112 7.13 -0.98 11.26
C CYS A 112 5.66 -0.60 11.14
N VAL A 113 4.81 -1.61 11.05
CA VAL A 113 3.39 -1.51 11.37
C VAL A 113 3.25 -1.99 12.82
N GLY A 114 2.90 -1.09 13.70
CA GLY A 114 2.70 -1.33 15.12
C GLY A 114 1.47 -0.61 15.65
N TYR A 115 1.25 -0.67 16.95
CA TYR A 115 0.02 -0.20 17.57
C TYR A 115 -0.41 1.23 17.16
N TYR A 116 0.54 2.18 17.09
CA TYR A 116 0.21 3.59 16.86
C TYR A 116 -0.03 3.97 15.39
N ASN A 117 0.52 3.22 14.43
CA ASN A 117 0.31 3.48 13.01
C ASN A 117 -0.53 2.41 12.29
N TYR A 118 -0.98 1.37 13.00
CA TYR A 118 -1.79 0.29 12.45
C TYR A 118 -3.03 0.80 11.71
N ARG A 119 -3.72 1.81 12.27
CA ARG A 119 -4.89 2.44 11.63
C ARG A 119 -4.56 3.05 10.27
N HIS A 120 -3.45 3.77 10.16
CA HIS A 120 -3.04 4.41 8.90
C HIS A 120 -2.70 3.37 7.84
N PHE A 121 -1.97 2.32 8.22
CA PHE A 121 -1.65 1.23 7.33
C PHE A 121 -2.90 0.48 6.85
N TRP A 122 -3.86 0.22 7.74
CA TRP A 122 -5.10 -0.44 7.37
C TRP A 122 -5.99 0.42 6.46
N LEU A 123 -6.12 1.72 6.75
CA LEU A 123 -6.85 2.67 5.90
C LEU A 123 -6.21 2.78 4.52
N LEU A 124 -4.87 2.83 4.44
CA LEU A 124 -4.15 2.79 3.16
C LEU A 124 -4.58 1.58 2.33
N LEU A 125 -4.56 0.37 2.89
CA LEU A 125 -4.99 -0.84 2.18
C LEU A 125 -6.46 -0.76 1.73
N MET A 126 -7.34 -0.26 2.60
CA MET A 126 -8.75 -0.07 2.28
C MET A 126 -8.95 0.91 1.11
N TYR A 127 -8.27 2.05 1.12
CA TYR A 127 -8.37 3.04 0.05
C TYR A 127 -7.74 2.56 -1.26
N ILE A 128 -6.70 1.72 -1.22
CA ILE A 128 -6.18 1.03 -2.41
C ILE A 128 -7.28 0.16 -3.01
N TRP A 129 -7.92 -0.70 -2.20
CA TRP A 129 -9.02 -1.57 -2.64
C TRP A 129 -10.19 -0.79 -3.24
N VAL A 130 -10.67 0.25 -2.55
CA VAL A 130 -11.77 1.09 -3.03
C VAL A 130 -11.41 1.78 -4.34
N SER A 131 -10.18 2.28 -4.46
CA SER A 131 -9.71 2.92 -5.70
C SER A 131 -9.63 1.93 -6.85
N CYS A 132 -9.16 0.70 -6.61
CA CYS A 132 -9.15 -0.36 -7.62
C CYS A 132 -10.57 -0.70 -8.09
N LEU A 133 -11.52 -0.88 -7.17
CA LEU A 133 -12.92 -1.15 -7.52
C LEU A 133 -13.56 0.01 -8.29
N TYR A 134 -13.26 1.24 -7.90
CA TYR A 134 -13.75 2.44 -8.57
C TYR A 134 -13.27 2.53 -10.03
N VAL A 135 -11.97 2.34 -10.25
CA VAL A 135 -11.39 2.31 -11.61
C VAL A 135 -11.93 1.14 -12.42
N ALA A 136 -12.12 -0.04 -11.81
CA ALA A 136 -12.73 -1.19 -12.47
C ALA A 136 -14.16 -0.90 -12.95
N ALA A 137 -14.97 -0.27 -12.09
CA ALA A 137 -16.34 0.09 -12.44
C ALA A 137 -16.38 1.11 -13.59
N LEU A 138 -15.52 2.13 -13.57
CA LEU A 138 -15.41 3.12 -14.65
C LEU A 138 -14.95 2.51 -15.98
N SER A 139 -14.07 1.51 -15.92
CA SER A 139 -13.53 0.84 -17.10
C SER A 139 -14.38 -0.34 -17.59
N ALA A 140 -15.45 -0.73 -16.88
CA ALA A 140 -16.27 -1.88 -17.21
C ALA A 140 -16.92 -1.78 -18.60
N GLY A 141 -17.39 -0.58 -18.99
CA GLY A 141 -17.99 -0.37 -20.32
C GLY A 141 -16.97 -0.55 -21.45
N LEU A 142 -15.75 -0.02 -21.28
CA LEU A 142 -14.64 -0.19 -22.22
C LEU A 142 -14.20 -1.66 -22.31
N PHE A 143 -14.17 -2.34 -21.16
CA PHE A 143 -13.87 -3.77 -21.10
C PHE A 143 -14.89 -4.57 -21.92
N VAL A 144 -16.20 -4.40 -21.67
CA VAL A 144 -17.26 -5.10 -22.43
C VAL A 144 -17.17 -4.80 -23.93
N ALA A 145 -17.01 -3.53 -24.31
CA ALA A 145 -16.88 -3.13 -25.71
C ALA A 145 -15.74 -3.89 -26.43
N THR A 146 -14.60 -4.05 -25.76
CA THR A 146 -13.43 -4.77 -26.30
C THR A 146 -13.74 -6.24 -26.60
N PHE A 147 -14.60 -6.90 -25.81
CA PHE A 147 -14.97 -8.31 -26.05
C PHE A 147 -16.07 -8.48 -27.10
N THR A 148 -16.78 -7.40 -27.44
CA THR A 148 -17.90 -7.43 -28.40
C THR A 148 -17.52 -6.98 -29.81
N THR A 149 -16.44 -6.21 -30.00
CA THR A 149 -15.95 -5.79 -31.31
C THR A 149 -14.95 -6.81 -31.85
N SER A 150 -15.40 -7.72 -32.70
CA SER A 150 -14.54 -8.63 -33.46
C SER A 150 -14.61 -8.26 -34.95
N SER A 151 -13.44 -8.13 -35.59
CA SER A 151 -13.19 -8.33 -37.04
C SER A 151 -13.06 -7.17 -38.05
N GLU A 152 -13.30 -5.88 -37.76
CA GLU A 152 -13.18 -4.83 -38.81
C GLU A 152 -12.16 -3.68 -38.55
N ASP A 153 -11.65 -3.48 -37.33
CA ASP A 153 -10.80 -2.31 -36.96
C ASP A 153 -9.28 -2.61 -36.83
N ASP A 154 -8.80 -3.74 -37.35
CA ASP A 154 -7.57 -4.43 -36.92
C ASP A 154 -6.24 -3.61 -36.98
N GLU A 155 -6.09 -2.60 -37.83
CA GLU A 155 -4.84 -1.80 -37.90
C GLU A 155 -4.77 -0.62 -36.90
N ALA A 156 -5.89 0.08 -36.66
CA ALA A 156 -5.98 1.12 -35.64
C ALA A 156 -6.15 0.50 -34.25
N ALA A 157 -6.89 -0.61 -34.17
CA ALA A 157 -7.01 -1.45 -33.01
C ALA A 157 -5.63 -1.91 -32.52
N GLY A 158 -4.71 -2.32 -33.40
CA GLY A 158 -3.39 -2.83 -32.99
C GLY A 158 -2.59 -1.91 -32.04
N ARG A 159 -2.74 -0.59 -32.12
CA ARG A 159 -2.03 0.35 -31.22
C ARG A 159 -2.76 0.57 -29.90
N ASP A 160 -4.08 0.71 -29.94
CA ASP A 160 -4.92 0.89 -28.75
C ASP A 160 -5.08 -0.41 -27.95
N HIS A 161 -5.11 -1.56 -28.62
CA HIS A 161 -5.15 -2.90 -27.99
C HIS A 161 -3.86 -3.20 -27.23
N VAL A 162 -2.69 -2.83 -27.75
CA VAL A 162 -1.40 -2.96 -27.03
C VAL A 162 -1.37 -2.09 -25.77
N VAL A 163 -1.97 -0.91 -25.82
CA VAL A 163 -2.09 -0.02 -24.66
C VAL A 163 -3.06 -0.60 -23.64
N LEU A 164 -4.24 -1.07 -24.07
CA LEU A 164 -5.24 -1.69 -23.22
C LEU A 164 -4.77 -3.00 -22.56
N ASP A 165 -4.06 -3.87 -23.29
CA ASP A 165 -3.53 -5.12 -22.75
C ASP A 165 -2.47 -4.88 -21.68
N ARG A 166 -1.60 -3.89 -21.88
CA ARG A 166 -0.64 -3.47 -20.85
C ARG A 166 -1.35 -2.97 -19.60
N PHE A 167 -2.48 -2.27 -19.73
CA PHE A 167 -3.30 -1.83 -18.60
C PHE A 167 -4.05 -2.96 -17.90
N LYS A 168 -4.59 -3.93 -18.65
CA LYS A 168 -5.25 -5.14 -18.09
C LYS A 168 -4.26 -5.98 -17.29
N VAL A 169 -3.04 -6.15 -17.78
CA VAL A 169 -1.95 -6.82 -17.05
C VAL A 169 -1.61 -6.06 -15.77
N LEU A 170 -1.51 -4.73 -15.80
CA LEU A 170 -1.22 -3.89 -14.63
C LEU A 170 -2.34 -3.96 -13.57
N PHE A 171 -3.60 -3.96 -14.01
CA PHE A 171 -4.76 -4.10 -13.13
C PHE A 171 -4.85 -5.50 -12.51
N SER A 172 -4.58 -6.55 -13.30
CA SER A 172 -4.51 -7.94 -12.79
C SER A 172 -3.33 -8.14 -11.82
N PHE A 173 -2.20 -7.48 -12.07
CA PHE A 173 -1.04 -7.51 -11.18
C PHE A 173 -1.31 -6.76 -9.87
N MET A 174 -1.99 -5.61 -9.93
CA MET A 174 -2.43 -4.89 -8.72
C MET A 174 -3.42 -5.72 -7.92
N ALA A 175 -4.45 -6.27 -8.55
CA ALA A 175 -5.44 -7.11 -7.88
C ALA A 175 -4.82 -8.36 -7.22
N THR A 176 -3.88 -9.03 -7.91
CA THR A 176 -3.18 -10.21 -7.37
C THR A 176 -2.17 -9.85 -6.27
N SER A 177 -1.47 -8.72 -6.38
CA SER A 177 -0.58 -8.24 -5.31
C SER A 177 -1.34 -7.87 -4.04
N VAL A 178 -2.55 -7.33 -4.17
CA VAL A 178 -3.38 -6.97 -3.03
C VAL A 178 -3.90 -8.24 -2.32
N VAL A 179 -4.26 -9.29 -3.07
CA VAL A 179 -4.56 -10.61 -2.49
C VAL A 179 -3.32 -11.19 -1.79
N GLY A 180 -2.12 -11.01 -2.35
CA GLY A 180 -0.85 -11.43 -1.73
C GLY A 180 -0.54 -10.72 -0.40
N VAL A 181 -0.75 -9.40 -0.35
CA VAL A 181 -0.58 -8.59 0.88
C VAL A 181 -1.61 -8.96 1.93
N VAL A 182 -2.87 -9.19 1.55
CA VAL A 182 -3.91 -9.68 2.47
C VAL A 182 -3.54 -11.06 3.01
N ARG A 183 -3.00 -11.96 2.18
CA ARG A 183 -2.58 -13.30 2.61
C ARG A 183 -1.41 -13.26 3.59
N GLN A 184 -0.51 -12.29 3.49
CA GLN A 184 0.56 -12.07 4.47
C GLN A 184 0.04 -11.49 5.80
N CYS A 185 -1.03 -10.67 5.76
CA CYS A 185 -1.70 -10.16 6.97
C CYS A 185 -2.59 -11.20 7.67
N VAL A 186 -3.16 -12.17 6.95
CA VAL A 186 -4.08 -13.18 7.50
C VAL A 186 -3.37 -14.46 7.99
N MET A 187 -2.12 -14.69 7.59
CA MET A 187 -1.35 -15.89 7.97
C MET A 187 -0.57 -15.72 9.30
N ARG A 188 -1.14 -15.01 10.27
CA ARG A 188 -0.66 -14.99 11.66
C ARG A 188 -1.55 -15.80 12.57
#